data_AF-R6L0R3-F1
#
_entry.id   AF-R6L0R3-F1
#
_cell.length_a   1.000
_cell.length_b   1.000
_cell.length_c   1.000
_cell.angle_alpha   90.00
_cell.angle_beta   90.00
_cell.angle_gamma   90.00
#
_symmetry.space_group_name_H-M   'P 1'
#
loop_
_entity.id
_entity.type
_entity.pdbx_description
1 polymer ?
#
loop_
_entity_poly.entity_id
_entity_poly.type
_entity_poly.pdbx_seq_one_letter_code
_entity_poly.pdbx_strand_id
1 'polypeptide(L)'
;MCDVATAKLIQHEVSDGIIAPGYEPEAFEILKAKKKGNYNVIKIDPEYKPAPIERKQVYGVTFEQGRNEFKINEELLNNVVTENKEIPQQAKIDLIIALITLKYTQSNSVCYAKNGQAIGIGAGQQSRIHCTRLAGQKADNWFLRQNPKVLALPFKEGVGRADRDNAIDLYIGDEYMDILEDGAWERVFTEKPEVFTSEEKKAWLASNTNVALGSDAFFPFGDNIERAYKSGVKYIAQPGGSIRDDNVIETCNKRGIAMCFTGMRLFHH
;
A
#
# COMPACT_ATOMS: atom_id res chain seq x y z
N MET A 1 1.38 2.21 22.92
CA MET A 1 2.75 2.17 23.47
C MET A 1 3.60 1.29 22.57
N CYS A 2 4.84 1.66 22.27
CA CYS A 2 5.78 0.78 21.57
C CYS A 2 6.33 -0.24 22.55
N ASP A 3 6.15 -1.53 22.24
CA ASP A 3 6.61 -2.65 23.03
C ASP A 3 7.98 -3.18 22.56
N VAL A 4 8.55 -4.12 23.33
CA VAL A 4 9.84 -4.76 23.03
C VAL A 4 9.80 -5.52 21.69
N ALA A 5 8.68 -6.14 21.35
CA ALA A 5 8.55 -6.90 20.10
C ALA A 5 8.67 -5.98 18.87
N THR A 6 7.95 -4.86 18.87
CA THR A 6 8.03 -3.83 17.83
C THR A 6 9.42 -3.22 17.76
N ALA A 7 10.03 -2.92 18.91
CA ALA A 7 11.39 -2.38 18.97
C ALA A 7 12.44 -3.34 18.38
N LYS A 8 12.35 -4.64 18.67
CA LYS A 8 13.23 -5.69 18.10
C LYS A 8 13.04 -5.83 16.60
N LEU A 9 11.81 -5.74 16.10
CA LEU A 9 11.57 -5.72 14.66
C LEU A 9 12.30 -4.54 14.00
N ILE A 10 12.08 -3.33 14.53
CA ILE A 10 12.71 -2.11 14.00
C ILE A 10 14.24 -2.16 14.16
N GLN A 11 14.78 -2.76 15.21
CA GLN A 11 16.22 -2.84 15.51
C GLN A 11 17.03 -3.34 14.31
N HIS A 12 16.53 -4.36 13.62
CA HIS A 12 17.22 -5.01 12.51
C HIS A 12 17.01 -4.34 11.15
N GLU A 13 16.07 -3.40 11.06
CA GLU A 13 15.75 -2.71 9.81
C GLU A 13 16.45 -1.35 9.69
N VAL A 14 16.70 -0.92 8.45
CA VAL A 14 17.13 0.45 8.17
C VAL A 14 15.91 1.37 8.31
N SER A 15 15.96 2.26 9.29
CA SER A 15 14.89 3.22 9.60
C SER A 15 15.51 4.53 10.08
N ASP A 16 14.85 5.66 9.80
CA ASP A 16 15.32 6.99 10.19
C ASP A 16 14.83 7.46 11.55
N GLY A 17 13.64 7.02 11.97
CA GLY A 17 13.08 7.36 13.26
C GLY A 17 11.72 6.71 13.50
N ILE A 18 11.20 6.93 14.71
CA ILE A 18 9.90 6.46 15.15
C ILE A 18 9.20 7.55 15.96
N ILE A 19 7.88 7.65 15.78
CA ILE A 19 7.00 8.47 16.59
C ILE A 19 5.93 7.58 17.24
N ALA A 20 5.71 7.73 18.55
CA ALA A 20 4.71 6.96 19.30
C ALA A 20 4.21 7.74 20.52
N PRO A 21 3.02 7.45 21.07
CA PRO A 21 2.53 8.08 22.30
C PRO A 21 3.37 7.74 23.54
N GLY A 22 4.18 6.69 23.45
CA GLY A 22 5.16 6.33 24.47
C GLY A 22 5.82 5.00 24.16
N TYR A 23 6.85 4.67 24.95
CA TYR A 23 7.73 3.53 24.79
C TYR A 23 7.88 2.82 26.12
N GLU A 24 7.88 1.48 26.11
CA GLU A 24 8.34 0.72 27.27
C GLU A 24 9.83 1.00 27.54
N PRO A 25 10.30 0.96 28.81
CA PRO A 25 11.70 1.24 29.13
C PRO A 25 12.70 0.40 28.33
N GLU A 26 12.45 -0.90 28.21
CA GLU A 26 13.32 -1.80 27.45
C GLU A 26 13.25 -1.52 25.93
N ALA A 27 12.05 -1.27 25.40
CA ALA A 27 11.87 -0.89 24.00
C ALA A 27 12.63 0.40 23.64
N PHE A 28 12.60 1.38 24.55
CA PHE A 28 13.33 2.64 24.38
C PHE A 28 14.85 2.44 24.32
N GLU A 29 15.43 1.63 25.21
CA GLU A 29 16.87 1.34 25.20
C GLU A 29 17.30 0.61 23.91
N ILE A 30 16.49 -0.32 23.42
CA ILE A 30 16.71 -1.00 22.12
C ILE A 30 16.76 0.01 20.97
N LEU A 31 15.75 0.88 20.89
CA LEU A 31 15.63 1.86 19.80
C LEU A 31 16.72 2.93 19.86
N LYS A 32 17.05 3.41 21.06
CA LYS A 32 18.09 4.42 21.30
C LYS A 32 19.47 3.95 20.84
N ALA A 33 19.76 2.65 20.92
CA ALA A 33 21.05 2.10 20.46
C ALA A 33 21.22 2.12 18.92
N LYS A 34 20.14 2.23 18.14
CA LYS A 34 20.21 2.27 16.67
C LYS A 34 21.00 3.50 16.18
N LYS A 35 21.55 3.39 14.97
CA LYS A 35 22.37 4.45 14.34
C LYS A 35 23.47 5.00 15.26
N LYS A 36 24.14 4.11 16.03
CA LYS A 36 25.19 4.47 16.99
C LYS A 36 24.75 5.52 18.01
N GLY A 37 23.51 5.42 18.50
CA GLY A 37 22.94 6.38 19.45
C GLY A 37 22.16 7.54 18.82
N ASN A 38 22.14 7.67 17.50
CA ASN A 38 21.58 8.83 16.79
C ASN A 38 20.21 8.55 16.14
N TYR A 39 19.52 7.48 16.54
CA TYR A 39 18.19 7.17 16.00
C TYR A 39 17.13 8.12 16.57
N ASN A 40 16.29 8.71 15.72
CA ASN A 40 15.31 9.71 16.12
C ASN A 40 14.08 9.03 16.78
N VAL A 41 13.87 9.27 18.07
CA VAL A 41 12.76 8.70 18.85
C VAL A 41 11.90 9.84 19.39
N ILE A 42 10.68 9.98 18.87
CA ILE A 42 9.77 11.08 19.19
C ILE A 42 8.60 10.56 20.01
N LYS A 43 8.43 11.10 21.22
CA LYS A 43 7.20 10.91 21.99
C LYS A 43 6.18 12.00 21.63
N ILE A 44 5.00 11.60 21.15
CA ILE A 44 3.90 12.52 20.86
C ILE A 44 2.87 12.51 22.00
N ASP A 45 2.31 13.67 22.33
CA ASP A 45 1.14 13.76 23.20
C ASP A 45 -0.10 13.32 22.40
N PRO A 46 -0.78 12.21 22.76
CA PRO A 46 -1.98 11.77 22.04
C PRO A 46 -3.16 12.73 22.17
N GLU A 47 -3.17 13.63 23.17
CA GLU A 47 -4.22 14.61 23.37
C GLU A 47 -4.00 15.92 22.60
N TYR A 48 -2.81 16.09 21.98
CA TYR A 48 -2.52 17.25 21.15
C TYR A 48 -3.51 17.36 19.99
N LYS A 49 -4.08 18.57 19.82
CA LYS A 49 -4.93 18.92 18.69
C LYS A 49 -4.32 20.09 17.92
N PRO A 50 -4.11 19.97 16.60
CA PRO A 50 -3.57 21.07 15.80
C PRO A 50 -4.59 22.20 15.69
N ALA A 51 -4.11 23.40 15.34
CA ALA A 51 -4.98 24.50 14.97
C ALA A 51 -5.83 24.12 13.74
N PRO A 52 -7.09 24.57 13.66
CA PRO A 52 -8.01 24.21 12.57
C PRO A 52 -7.64 24.85 11.22
N ILE A 53 -6.88 25.95 11.26
CA ILE A 53 -6.38 26.66 10.08
C ILE A 53 -4.91 26.32 9.88
N GLU A 54 -4.53 25.99 8.66
CA GLU A 54 -3.14 25.78 8.25
C GLU A 54 -2.71 26.77 7.16
N ARG A 55 -1.43 27.11 7.16
CA ARG A 55 -0.82 28.07 6.23
C ARG A 55 0.41 27.45 5.59
N LYS A 56 0.57 27.65 4.29
CA LYS A 56 1.75 27.23 3.51
C LYS A 56 2.21 28.39 2.65
N GLN A 57 3.50 28.72 2.71
CA GLN A 57 4.09 29.72 1.82
C GLN A 57 4.61 29.04 0.56
N VAL A 58 4.24 29.56 -0.61
CA VAL A 58 4.75 29.14 -1.91
C VAL A 58 5.17 30.38 -2.68
N TYR A 59 6.48 30.48 -2.97
CA TYR A 59 7.05 31.60 -3.74
C TYR A 59 6.64 32.99 -3.22
N GLY A 60 6.73 33.19 -1.90
CA GLY A 60 6.38 34.46 -1.24
C GLY A 60 4.88 34.72 -1.04
N VAL A 61 4.00 33.87 -1.59
CA VAL A 61 2.54 33.94 -1.37
C VAL A 61 2.12 32.97 -0.27
N THR A 62 1.29 33.43 0.66
CA THR A 62 0.74 32.58 1.72
C THR A 62 -0.63 32.05 1.33
N PHE A 63 -0.75 30.73 1.23
CA PHE A 63 -2.02 30.01 1.10
C PHE A 63 -2.53 29.65 2.50
N GLU A 64 -3.82 29.85 2.73
CA GLU A 64 -4.49 29.53 3.99
C GLU A 64 -5.75 28.70 3.70
N GLN A 65 -5.97 27.65 4.49
CA GLN A 65 -7.16 26.80 4.40
C GLN A 65 -7.51 26.18 5.76
N GLY A 66 -8.72 25.63 5.87
CA GLY A 66 -9.05 24.70 6.95
C GLY A 66 -8.32 23.37 6.74
N ARG A 67 -7.83 22.76 7.83
CA ARG A 67 -7.23 21.41 7.80
C ARG A 67 -8.26 20.38 7.36
N ASN A 68 -7.80 19.32 6.69
CA ASN A 68 -8.63 18.16 6.41
C ASN A 68 -8.93 17.35 7.69
N GLU A 69 -9.94 17.78 8.44
CA GLU A 69 -10.48 17.14 9.66
C GLU A 69 -11.49 16.02 9.35
N PHE A 70 -11.66 15.67 8.07
CA PHE A 70 -12.68 14.71 7.66
C PHE A 70 -12.45 13.33 8.30
N LYS A 71 -13.46 12.79 8.98
CA LYS A 71 -13.40 11.49 9.64
C LYS A 71 -13.76 10.38 8.68
N ILE A 72 -12.89 9.38 8.57
CA ILE A 72 -13.12 8.19 7.75
C ILE A 72 -13.68 7.10 8.65
N ASN A 73 -14.92 6.68 8.37
CA ASN A 73 -15.66 5.66 9.12
C ASN A 73 -16.45 4.76 8.16
N GLU A 74 -17.17 3.78 8.70
CA GLU A 74 -17.98 2.85 7.89
C GLU A 74 -19.14 3.53 7.15
N GLU A 75 -19.65 4.66 7.63
CA GLU A 75 -20.79 5.35 7.02
C GLU A 75 -20.51 5.81 5.58
N LEU A 76 -19.23 6.09 5.28
CA LEU A 76 -18.76 6.41 3.93
C LEU A 76 -18.97 5.30 2.91
N LEU A 77 -19.12 4.06 3.38
CA LEU A 77 -19.23 2.88 2.53
C LEU A 77 -20.70 2.50 2.25
N ASN A 78 -21.67 3.24 2.79
CA ASN A 78 -23.10 2.89 2.71
C ASN A 78 -23.69 3.06 1.31
N ASN A 79 -23.17 4.00 0.51
CA ASN A 79 -23.69 4.26 -0.83
C ASN A 79 -23.07 3.30 -1.85
N VAL A 80 -23.48 2.03 -1.82
CA VAL A 80 -23.04 1.01 -2.77
C VAL A 80 -23.83 1.17 -4.08
N VAL A 81 -23.14 1.50 -5.17
CA VAL A 81 -23.76 1.89 -6.46
C VAL A 81 -23.87 0.75 -7.46
N THR A 82 -23.12 -0.33 -7.29
CA THR A 82 -23.10 -1.52 -8.16
C THR A 82 -24.24 -2.49 -7.87
N GLU A 83 -24.52 -3.44 -8.77
CA GLU A 83 -25.51 -4.50 -8.57
C GLU A 83 -25.14 -5.41 -7.39
N ASN A 84 -23.86 -5.79 -7.28
CA ASN A 84 -23.35 -6.45 -6.09
C ASN A 84 -23.30 -5.45 -4.93
N LYS A 85 -24.15 -5.67 -3.92
CA LYS A 85 -24.25 -4.86 -2.70
C LYS A 85 -23.44 -5.41 -1.53
N GLU A 86 -22.85 -6.60 -1.67
CA GLU A 86 -22.17 -7.26 -0.57
C GLU A 86 -20.76 -6.71 -0.38
N ILE A 87 -20.53 -6.09 0.79
CA ILE A 87 -19.20 -5.68 1.26
C ILE A 87 -19.02 -6.31 2.65
N PRO A 88 -18.31 -7.46 2.75
CA PRO A 88 -18.04 -8.13 4.02
C PRO A 88 -17.29 -7.24 5.00
N GLN A 89 -17.39 -7.52 6.30
CA GLN A 89 -16.75 -6.70 7.33
C GLN A 89 -15.23 -6.54 7.12
N GLN A 90 -14.53 -7.60 6.71
CA GLN A 90 -13.11 -7.51 6.39
C GLN A 90 -12.83 -6.54 5.23
N ALA A 91 -13.66 -6.55 4.19
CA ALA A 91 -13.54 -5.62 3.08
C ALA A 91 -13.79 -4.17 3.49
N LYS A 92 -14.73 -3.92 4.42
CA LYS A 92 -14.95 -2.58 4.98
C LYS A 92 -13.72 -2.10 5.75
N ILE A 93 -13.10 -2.96 6.57
CA ILE A 93 -11.86 -2.66 7.28
C ILE A 93 -10.76 -2.28 6.26
N ASP A 94 -10.58 -3.09 5.23
CA ASP A 94 -9.56 -2.87 4.20
C ASP A 94 -9.81 -1.57 3.40
N LEU A 95 -11.08 -1.26 3.07
CA LEU A 95 -11.47 -0.01 2.42
C LEU A 95 -11.21 1.22 3.31
N ILE A 96 -11.52 1.14 4.61
CA ILE A 96 -11.25 2.23 5.56
C ILE A 96 -9.74 2.46 5.67
N ILE A 97 -8.94 1.39 5.77
CA ILE A 97 -7.48 1.47 5.78
C ILE A 97 -6.98 2.16 4.50
N ALA A 98 -7.47 1.73 3.33
CA ALA A 98 -7.10 2.35 2.06
C ALA A 98 -7.45 3.85 2.04
N LEU A 99 -8.65 4.24 2.45
CA LEU A 99 -9.07 5.65 2.49
C LEU A 99 -8.24 6.48 3.47
N ILE A 100 -7.93 5.95 4.67
CA ILE A 100 -7.05 6.63 5.64
C ILE A 100 -5.65 6.80 5.07
N THR A 101 -5.09 5.75 4.47
CA THR A 101 -3.79 5.84 3.79
C THR A 101 -3.79 6.95 2.73
N LEU A 102 -4.84 7.02 1.91
CA LEU A 102 -4.95 8.00 0.83
C LEU A 102 -5.10 9.43 1.33
N LYS A 103 -5.84 9.65 2.43
CA LYS A 103 -5.96 10.97 3.07
C LYS A 103 -4.60 11.60 3.41
N TYR A 104 -3.58 10.77 3.68
CA TYR A 104 -2.23 11.21 4.04
C TYR A 104 -1.17 10.87 2.98
N THR A 105 -1.59 10.49 1.77
CA THR A 105 -0.68 10.19 0.66
C THR A 105 -0.68 11.32 -0.35
N GLN A 106 0.50 11.81 -0.74
CA GLN A 106 0.66 12.86 -1.75
C GLN A 106 -0.12 12.52 -3.03
N SER A 107 -0.97 13.45 -3.49
CA SER A 107 -1.90 13.23 -4.59
C SER A 107 -1.26 13.37 -5.98
N ASN A 108 -1.81 12.70 -7.01
CA ASN A 108 -2.95 11.78 -6.92
C ASN A 108 -2.52 10.40 -6.40
N SER A 109 -3.41 9.76 -5.62
CA SER A 109 -3.11 8.49 -4.95
C SER A 109 -4.19 7.42 -5.12
N VAL A 110 -3.73 6.16 -5.15
CA VAL A 110 -4.55 4.93 -5.21
C VAL A 110 -3.95 3.91 -4.26
N CYS A 111 -4.78 3.21 -3.49
CA CYS A 111 -4.33 2.25 -2.48
C CYS A 111 -5.09 0.94 -2.64
N TYR A 112 -4.35 -0.16 -2.77
CA TYR A 112 -4.82 -1.52 -2.66
C TYR A 112 -4.55 -2.00 -1.23
N ALA A 113 -5.56 -2.57 -0.59
CA ALA A 113 -5.50 -3.08 0.77
C ALA A 113 -6.09 -4.49 0.84
N LYS A 114 -5.56 -5.30 1.76
CA LYS A 114 -6.00 -6.67 2.01
C LYS A 114 -5.59 -7.08 3.41
N ASN A 115 -6.48 -7.79 4.12
CA ASN A 115 -6.19 -8.39 5.43
C ASN A 115 -5.69 -7.38 6.49
N GLY A 116 -6.27 -6.19 6.53
CA GLY A 116 -5.93 -5.18 7.53
C GLY A 116 -4.66 -4.38 7.23
N GLN A 117 -4.16 -4.40 5.99
CA GLN A 117 -2.98 -3.63 5.60
C GLN A 117 -3.06 -3.10 4.16
N ALA A 118 -2.35 -2.01 3.89
CA ALA A 118 -2.04 -1.62 2.53
C ALA A 118 -1.04 -2.61 1.92
N ILE A 119 -1.31 -3.04 0.68
CA ILE A 119 -0.45 -3.96 -0.09
C ILE A 119 0.13 -3.30 -1.35
N GLY A 120 -0.44 -2.17 -1.79
CA GLY A 120 0.11 -1.39 -2.90
C GLY A 120 -0.39 0.04 -2.87
N ILE A 121 0.52 1.02 -2.94
CA ILE A 121 0.17 2.45 -2.87
C ILE A 121 0.87 3.21 -4.01
N GLY A 122 0.09 3.96 -4.78
CA GLY A 122 0.57 4.95 -5.72
C GLY A 122 0.43 6.35 -5.13
N ALA A 123 1.45 7.18 -5.33
CA ALA A 123 1.55 8.53 -4.77
C ALA A 123 2.15 9.50 -5.80
N GLY A 124 1.73 10.76 -5.74
CA GLY A 124 2.30 11.85 -6.55
C GLY A 124 2.08 11.71 -8.05
N GLN A 125 1.15 10.87 -8.50
CA GLN A 125 0.94 10.61 -9.92
C GLN A 125 -0.01 11.63 -10.53
N GLN A 126 0.16 11.92 -11.83
CA GLN A 126 -0.65 12.92 -12.54
C GLN A 126 -1.84 12.29 -13.28
N SER A 127 -1.69 11.04 -13.74
CA SER A 127 -2.73 10.28 -14.43
C SER A 127 -3.33 9.23 -13.50
N ARG A 128 -4.68 9.18 -13.42
CA ARG A 128 -5.40 8.24 -12.56
C ARG A 128 -5.08 6.78 -12.91
N ILE A 129 -5.13 6.42 -14.19
CA ILE A 129 -4.83 5.05 -14.65
C ILE A 129 -3.36 4.67 -14.40
N HIS A 130 -2.42 5.62 -14.53
CA HIS A 130 -1.01 5.35 -14.21
C HIS A 130 -0.84 5.10 -12.71
N CYS A 131 -1.53 5.87 -11.87
CA CYS A 131 -1.55 5.63 -10.42
C CYS A 131 -2.12 4.26 -10.07
N THR A 132 -3.24 3.88 -10.69
CA THR A 132 -3.86 2.55 -10.51
C THR A 132 -2.95 1.41 -10.95
N ARG A 133 -2.23 1.56 -12.07
CA ARG A 133 -1.25 0.57 -12.55
C ARG A 133 -0.05 0.45 -11.62
N LEU A 134 0.52 1.57 -11.18
CA LEU A 134 1.68 1.61 -10.29
C LEU A 134 1.34 1.00 -8.91
N ALA A 135 0.21 1.39 -8.32
CA ALA A 135 -0.27 0.84 -7.06
C ALA A 135 -0.57 -0.67 -7.20
N GLY A 136 -1.20 -1.06 -8.32
CA GLY A 136 -1.49 -2.46 -8.64
C GLY A 136 -0.22 -3.29 -8.79
N GLN A 137 0.82 -2.78 -9.45
CA GLN A 137 2.10 -3.49 -9.59
C GLN A 137 2.75 -3.77 -8.24
N LYS A 138 2.68 -2.81 -7.30
CA LYS A 138 3.16 -3.03 -5.94
C LYS A 138 2.37 -4.11 -5.21
N ALA A 139 1.05 -4.12 -5.37
CA ALA A 139 0.19 -5.17 -4.81
C ALA A 139 0.48 -6.56 -5.43
N ASP A 140 0.75 -6.60 -6.73
CA ASP A 140 1.12 -7.83 -7.45
C ASP A 140 2.46 -8.35 -6.93
N ASN A 141 3.48 -7.50 -6.78
CA ASN A 141 4.77 -7.88 -6.22
C ASN A 141 4.64 -8.38 -4.77
N TRP A 142 3.86 -7.68 -3.93
CA TRP A 142 3.56 -8.14 -2.57
C TRP A 142 2.94 -9.55 -2.56
N PHE A 143 2.05 -9.85 -3.50
CA PHE A 143 1.43 -11.16 -3.60
C PHE A 143 2.38 -12.22 -4.15
N LEU A 144 3.21 -11.89 -5.15
CA LEU A 144 4.24 -12.78 -5.69
C LEU A 144 5.25 -13.22 -4.63
N ARG A 145 5.62 -12.34 -3.69
CA ARG A 145 6.51 -12.68 -2.57
C ARG A 145 5.99 -13.81 -1.67
N GLN A 146 4.70 -14.10 -1.72
CA GLN A 146 4.06 -15.18 -0.95
C GLN A 146 3.99 -16.51 -1.72
N ASN A 147 4.45 -16.54 -2.97
CA ASN A 147 4.43 -17.76 -3.78
C ASN A 147 5.39 -18.81 -3.14
N PRO A 148 5.00 -20.10 -3.07
CA PRO A 148 5.85 -21.15 -2.52
C PRO A 148 7.25 -21.21 -3.14
N LYS A 149 7.39 -20.94 -4.44
CA LYS A 149 8.68 -20.89 -5.15
C LYS A 149 9.59 -19.78 -4.63
N VAL A 150 9.01 -18.62 -4.25
CA VAL A 150 9.74 -17.50 -3.65
C VAL A 150 10.07 -17.79 -2.18
N LEU A 151 9.13 -18.35 -1.43
CA LEU A 151 9.34 -18.72 -0.03
C LEU A 151 10.39 -19.83 0.14
N ALA A 152 10.55 -20.68 -0.87
CA ALA A 152 11.51 -21.78 -0.89
C ALA A 152 12.89 -21.40 -1.48
N LEU A 153 13.16 -20.11 -1.75
CA LEU A 153 14.44 -19.69 -2.32
C LEU A 153 15.63 -20.15 -1.44
N PRO A 154 16.64 -20.83 -2.03
CA PRO A 154 17.68 -21.52 -1.28
C PRO A 154 18.82 -20.58 -0.90
N PHE A 155 18.58 -19.63 0.01
CA PHE A 155 19.57 -18.66 0.46
C PHE A 155 20.77 -19.32 1.18
N LYS A 156 21.98 -18.84 0.89
CA LYS A 156 23.18 -19.22 1.65
C LYS A 156 23.10 -18.77 3.11
N GLU A 157 23.75 -19.52 3.98
CA GLU A 157 23.97 -19.09 5.35
C GLU A 157 24.81 -17.80 5.38
N GLY A 158 24.47 -16.87 6.26
CA GLY A 158 25.17 -15.59 6.40
C GLY A 158 24.69 -14.46 5.49
N VAL A 159 23.84 -14.70 4.49
CA VAL A 159 23.24 -13.62 3.67
C VAL A 159 22.33 -12.75 4.54
N GLY A 160 22.62 -11.45 4.59
CA GLY A 160 21.88 -10.47 5.38
C GLY A 160 20.46 -10.26 4.89
N ARG A 161 19.56 -9.78 5.77
CA ARG A 161 18.13 -9.58 5.44
C ARG A 161 17.90 -8.67 4.24
N ALA A 162 18.58 -7.51 4.21
CA ALA A 162 18.46 -6.56 3.11
C ALA A 162 18.87 -7.19 1.76
N ASP A 163 19.93 -8.00 1.74
CA ASP A 163 20.37 -8.68 0.53
C ASP A 163 19.37 -9.76 0.09
N ARG A 164 18.74 -10.47 1.04
CA ARG A 164 17.67 -11.43 0.74
C ARG A 164 16.46 -10.72 0.14
N ASP A 165 16.03 -9.60 0.72
CA ASP A 165 14.90 -8.83 0.20
C ASP A 165 15.17 -8.30 -1.21
N ASN A 166 16.36 -7.73 -1.44
CA ASN A 166 16.77 -7.28 -2.78
C ASN A 166 16.79 -8.43 -3.79
N ALA A 167 17.32 -9.60 -3.40
CA ALA A 167 17.35 -10.78 -4.26
C ALA A 167 15.95 -11.29 -4.60
N ILE A 168 15.01 -11.25 -3.63
CA ILE A 168 13.60 -11.59 -3.87
C ILE A 168 12.98 -10.61 -4.87
N ASP A 169 13.18 -9.31 -4.68
CA ASP A 169 12.61 -8.28 -5.54
C ASP A 169 13.13 -8.40 -6.99
N LEU A 170 14.42 -8.67 -7.17
CA LEU A 170 14.99 -8.98 -8.49
C LEU A 170 14.40 -10.26 -9.08
N TYR A 171 14.34 -11.35 -8.30
CA TYR A 171 13.86 -12.65 -8.75
C TYR A 171 12.40 -12.62 -9.24
N ILE A 172 11.52 -11.89 -8.54
CA ILE A 172 10.11 -11.73 -8.96
C ILE A 172 9.93 -10.69 -10.07
N GLY A 173 10.91 -9.81 -10.27
CA GLY A 173 10.90 -8.77 -11.29
C GLY A 173 11.09 -9.28 -12.71
N ASP A 174 11.11 -8.34 -13.67
CA ASP A 174 11.39 -8.62 -15.08
C ASP A 174 12.90 -8.79 -15.33
N GLU A 175 13.73 -8.18 -14.47
CA GLU A 175 15.20 -8.22 -14.49
C GLU A 175 15.76 -9.39 -13.66
N TYR A 176 15.03 -10.51 -13.57
CA TYR A 176 15.42 -11.65 -12.73
C TYR A 176 16.76 -12.27 -13.15
N MET A 177 17.26 -12.00 -14.36
CA MET A 177 18.58 -12.46 -14.78
C MET A 177 19.71 -11.78 -14.00
N ASP A 178 19.52 -10.58 -13.47
CA ASP A 178 20.51 -9.87 -12.66
C ASP A 178 20.87 -10.64 -11.37
N ILE A 179 19.97 -11.53 -10.93
CA ILE A 179 20.20 -12.39 -9.77
C ILE A 179 20.37 -13.88 -10.12
N LEU A 180 20.07 -14.28 -11.37
CA LEU A 180 20.17 -15.67 -11.83
C LEU A 180 21.32 -15.92 -12.82
N GLU A 181 22.02 -14.90 -13.31
CA GLU A 181 23.18 -15.10 -14.18
C GLU A 181 24.37 -15.73 -13.43
N ASP A 182 25.23 -16.41 -14.19
CA ASP A 182 26.40 -17.09 -13.63
C ASP A 182 27.39 -16.07 -13.06
N GLY A 183 27.81 -16.29 -11.82
CA GLY A 183 28.61 -15.38 -11.01
C GLY A 183 27.79 -14.48 -10.06
N ALA A 184 26.48 -14.31 -10.30
CA ALA A 184 25.58 -13.51 -9.45
C ALA A 184 24.84 -14.40 -8.44
N TRP A 185 24.14 -15.44 -8.93
CA TRP A 185 23.32 -16.31 -8.07
C TRP A 185 24.17 -17.03 -7.02
N GLU A 186 25.42 -17.40 -7.36
CA GLU A 186 26.37 -18.09 -6.47
C GLU A 186 26.77 -17.22 -5.28
N ARG A 187 26.52 -15.91 -5.29
CA ARG A 187 26.80 -15.05 -4.14
C ARG A 187 25.72 -15.15 -3.08
N VAL A 188 24.50 -15.52 -3.48
CA VAL A 188 23.29 -15.38 -2.67
C VAL A 188 22.62 -16.74 -2.37
N PHE A 189 22.62 -17.66 -3.33
CA PHE A 189 21.91 -18.93 -3.23
C PHE A 189 22.85 -20.14 -3.18
N THR A 190 22.45 -21.21 -2.49
CA THR A 190 23.22 -22.47 -2.42
C THR A 190 23.18 -23.24 -3.74
N GLU A 191 22.11 -23.08 -4.50
CA GLU A 191 21.91 -23.60 -5.85
C GLU A 191 21.13 -22.60 -6.70
N LYS A 192 21.25 -22.67 -8.02
CA LYS A 192 20.61 -21.74 -8.95
C LYS A 192 19.09 -21.95 -8.92
N PRO A 193 18.30 -20.97 -8.47
CA PRO A 193 16.85 -21.10 -8.47
C PRO A 193 16.32 -21.22 -9.90
N GLU A 194 15.27 -22.02 -10.08
CA GLU A 194 14.54 -22.04 -11.35
C GLU A 194 13.90 -20.67 -11.63
N VAL A 195 13.83 -20.28 -12.89
CA VAL A 195 13.16 -19.04 -13.30
C VAL A 195 11.69 -19.09 -12.88
N PHE A 196 11.22 -18.02 -12.22
CA PHE A 196 9.80 -17.81 -11.98
C PHE A 196 9.19 -17.22 -13.25
N THR A 197 8.59 -18.08 -14.09
CA THR A 197 8.20 -17.70 -15.45
C THR A 197 7.03 -16.72 -15.46
N SER A 198 6.83 -16.01 -16.58
CA SER A 198 5.69 -15.11 -16.74
C SER A 198 4.35 -15.84 -16.59
N GLU A 199 4.27 -17.08 -17.05
CA GLU A 199 3.09 -17.94 -16.97
C GLU A 199 2.79 -18.35 -15.53
N GLU A 200 3.81 -18.77 -14.78
CA GLU A 200 3.70 -19.10 -13.36
C GLU A 200 3.28 -17.88 -12.54
N LYS A 201 3.90 -16.71 -12.78
CA LYS A 201 3.55 -15.44 -12.13
C LYS A 201 2.09 -15.07 -12.40
N LYS A 202 1.64 -15.15 -13.66
CA LYS A 202 0.23 -14.89 -14.04
C LYS A 202 -0.74 -15.87 -13.36
N ALA A 203 -0.41 -17.15 -13.33
CA ALA A 203 -1.24 -18.17 -12.69
C ALA A 203 -1.37 -17.91 -11.18
N TRP A 204 -0.27 -17.55 -10.52
CA TRP A 204 -0.29 -17.17 -9.11
C TRP A 204 -1.13 -15.92 -8.88
N LEU A 205 -0.88 -14.84 -9.61
CA LEU A 205 -1.63 -13.58 -9.46
C LEU A 205 -3.14 -13.76 -9.71
N ALA A 206 -3.54 -14.64 -10.62
CA ALA A 206 -4.94 -14.96 -10.87
C ALA A 206 -5.65 -15.62 -9.67
N SER A 207 -4.91 -16.22 -8.73
CA SER A 207 -5.45 -16.75 -7.47
C SER A 207 -5.69 -15.67 -6.41
N ASN A 208 -5.15 -14.46 -6.60
CA ASN A 208 -5.37 -13.37 -5.66
C ASN A 208 -6.82 -12.88 -5.77
N THR A 209 -7.53 -12.86 -4.65
CA THR A 209 -8.93 -12.40 -4.57
C THR A 209 -9.16 -11.58 -3.31
N ASN A 210 -10.35 -10.99 -3.18
CA ASN A 210 -10.79 -10.24 -2.01
C ASN A 210 -9.90 -9.04 -1.66
N VAL A 211 -9.32 -8.38 -2.67
CA VAL A 211 -8.59 -7.13 -2.47
C VAL A 211 -9.57 -5.96 -2.45
N ALA A 212 -9.34 -5.03 -1.54
CA ALA A 212 -10.03 -3.74 -1.49
C ALA A 212 -9.19 -2.67 -2.18
N LEU A 213 -9.84 -1.71 -2.83
CA LEU A 213 -9.17 -0.58 -3.46
C LEU A 213 -9.85 0.75 -3.09
N GLY A 214 -9.04 1.72 -2.69
CA GLY A 214 -9.46 3.11 -2.52
C GLY A 214 -8.85 4.03 -3.59
N SER A 215 -9.56 5.11 -3.93
CA SER A 215 -9.00 6.23 -4.70
C SER A 215 -9.33 7.58 -4.07
N ASP A 216 -8.34 8.49 -4.05
CA ASP A 216 -8.49 9.84 -3.49
C ASP A 216 -9.38 10.77 -4.34
N ALA A 217 -9.64 10.43 -5.60
CA ALA A 217 -10.60 11.09 -6.47
C ALA A 217 -11.33 10.08 -7.36
N PHE A 218 -12.26 10.55 -8.18
CA PHE A 218 -13.07 9.68 -9.01
C PHE A 218 -12.27 8.95 -10.09
N PHE A 219 -12.79 7.81 -10.53
CA PHE A 219 -12.28 7.13 -11.72
C PHE A 219 -12.89 7.72 -12.99
N PRO A 220 -12.06 8.18 -13.94
CA PRO A 220 -12.59 8.79 -15.16
C PRO A 220 -13.15 7.75 -16.14
N PHE A 221 -12.64 6.52 -16.13
CA PHE A 221 -13.02 5.45 -17.07
C PHE A 221 -12.89 4.06 -16.43
N GLY A 222 -13.58 3.07 -17.00
CA GLY A 222 -13.57 1.67 -16.57
C GLY A 222 -12.22 0.95 -16.71
N ASP A 223 -11.24 1.51 -17.41
CA ASP A 223 -9.88 0.95 -17.54
C ASP A 223 -9.17 0.78 -16.18
N ASN A 224 -9.48 1.66 -15.22
CA ASN A 224 -9.01 1.56 -13.84
C ASN A 224 -9.56 0.31 -13.16
N ILE A 225 -10.83 0.00 -13.40
CA ILE A 225 -11.51 -1.18 -12.85
C ILE A 225 -10.95 -2.45 -13.48
N GLU A 226 -10.73 -2.45 -14.79
CA GLU A 226 -10.09 -3.57 -15.48
C GLU A 226 -8.66 -3.83 -14.98
N ARG A 227 -7.88 -2.79 -14.68
CA ARG A 227 -6.56 -2.96 -14.07
C ARG A 227 -6.66 -3.48 -12.63
N ALA A 228 -7.58 -2.95 -11.84
CA ALA A 228 -7.79 -3.35 -10.45
C ALA A 228 -8.21 -4.83 -10.34
N TYR A 229 -9.14 -5.25 -11.20
CA TYR A 229 -9.63 -6.63 -11.27
C TYR A 229 -8.49 -7.65 -11.45
N LYS A 230 -7.48 -7.31 -12.27
CA LYS A 230 -6.31 -8.18 -12.50
C LYS A 230 -5.46 -8.43 -11.26
N SER A 231 -5.57 -7.57 -10.24
CA SER A 231 -4.90 -7.73 -8.94
C SER A 231 -5.84 -8.26 -7.86
N GLY A 232 -6.95 -8.90 -8.24
CA GLY A 232 -7.86 -9.56 -7.29
C GLY A 232 -8.87 -8.63 -6.60
N VAL A 233 -9.04 -7.40 -7.08
CA VAL A 233 -9.97 -6.43 -6.48
C VAL A 233 -11.42 -6.90 -6.61
N LYS A 234 -12.12 -6.89 -5.48
CA LYS A 234 -13.56 -7.17 -5.36
C LYS A 234 -14.37 -6.06 -4.72
N TYR A 235 -13.70 -5.11 -4.07
CA TYR A 235 -14.34 -4.03 -3.32
C TYR A 235 -13.64 -2.70 -3.65
N ILE A 236 -14.41 -1.66 -3.97
CA ILE A 236 -13.88 -0.34 -4.34
C ILE A 236 -14.58 0.77 -3.56
N ALA A 237 -13.81 1.74 -3.08
CA ALA A 237 -14.30 3.02 -2.57
C ALA A 237 -13.68 4.19 -3.36
N GLN A 238 -14.53 5.05 -3.88
CA GLN A 238 -14.13 6.26 -4.62
C GLN A 238 -15.20 7.36 -4.41
N PRO A 239 -14.91 8.65 -4.60
CA PRO A 239 -15.89 9.70 -4.30
C PRO A 239 -17.14 9.71 -5.20
N GLY A 240 -17.03 9.23 -6.43
CA GLY A 240 -18.02 9.49 -7.49
C GLY A 240 -17.89 10.90 -8.06
N GLY A 241 -18.72 11.23 -9.04
CA GLY A 241 -18.76 12.54 -9.70
C GLY A 241 -18.05 12.58 -11.06
N SER A 242 -17.77 11.43 -11.68
CA SER A 242 -17.31 11.38 -13.07
C SER A 242 -18.49 11.54 -14.03
N ILE A 243 -18.28 12.23 -15.16
CA ILE A 243 -19.26 12.23 -16.28
C ILE A 243 -19.49 10.80 -16.81
N ARG A 244 -18.54 9.89 -16.57
CA ARG A 244 -18.53 8.49 -17.00
C ARG A 244 -18.69 7.51 -15.84
N ASP A 245 -19.34 7.91 -14.75
CA ASP A 245 -19.61 7.00 -13.62
C ASP A 245 -20.44 5.79 -14.07
N ASP A 246 -21.31 5.95 -15.07
CA ASP A 246 -22.05 4.87 -15.73
C ASP A 246 -21.12 3.77 -16.27
N ASN A 247 -20.09 4.14 -17.03
CA ASN A 247 -19.10 3.21 -17.57
C ASN A 247 -18.29 2.50 -16.47
N VAL A 248 -17.94 3.23 -15.41
CA VAL A 248 -17.20 2.67 -14.28
C VAL A 248 -18.05 1.65 -13.53
N ILE A 249 -19.32 1.98 -13.24
CA ILE A 249 -20.28 1.10 -12.56
C ILE A 249 -20.56 -0.14 -13.40
N GLU A 250 -20.79 0.01 -14.71
CA GLU A 250 -21.00 -1.11 -15.64
C GLU A 250 -19.80 -2.05 -15.64
N THR A 251 -18.58 -1.51 -15.67
CA THR A 251 -17.36 -2.30 -15.63
C THR A 251 -17.22 -3.06 -14.30
N CYS A 252 -17.61 -2.44 -13.17
CA CYS A 252 -17.67 -3.13 -11.89
C CYS A 252 -18.68 -4.28 -11.88
N ASN A 253 -19.91 -4.04 -12.37
CA ASN A 253 -20.96 -5.06 -12.45
C ASN A 253 -20.51 -6.25 -13.30
N LYS A 254 -19.92 -6.00 -14.47
CA LYS A 254 -19.35 -7.04 -15.35
C LYS A 254 -18.30 -7.92 -14.65
N ARG A 255 -17.58 -7.37 -13.67
CA ARG A 255 -16.52 -8.06 -12.91
C ARG A 255 -16.99 -8.58 -11.54
N GLY A 256 -18.26 -8.35 -11.19
CA GLY A 256 -18.82 -8.69 -9.88
C GLY A 256 -18.18 -7.91 -8.72
N ILE A 257 -17.69 -6.71 -8.98
CA ILE A 257 -17.03 -5.84 -7.99
C ILE A 257 -18.11 -4.99 -7.29
N ALA A 258 -18.10 -4.97 -5.96
CA ALA A 258 -18.89 -4.03 -5.18
C ALA A 258 -18.17 -2.68 -5.10
N MET A 259 -18.85 -1.59 -5.46
CA MET A 259 -18.29 -0.23 -5.41
C MET A 259 -19.19 0.69 -4.60
N CYS A 260 -18.59 1.44 -3.68
CA CYS A 260 -19.25 2.50 -2.94
C CYS A 260 -18.74 3.89 -3.34
N PHE A 261 -19.67 4.84 -3.41
CA PHE A 261 -19.40 6.26 -3.63
C PHE A 261 -19.35 7.00 -2.30
N THR A 262 -18.17 7.49 -1.92
CA THR A 262 -17.96 8.15 -0.62
C THR A 262 -18.43 9.60 -0.61
N GLY A 263 -18.60 10.24 -1.77
CA GLY A 263 -18.89 11.67 -1.90
C GLY A 263 -17.73 12.59 -1.49
N MET A 264 -16.56 12.05 -1.16
CA MET A 264 -15.48 12.80 -0.50
C MET A 264 -14.13 12.60 -1.19
N ARG A 265 -13.58 13.70 -1.70
CA ARG A 265 -12.24 13.76 -2.31
C ARG A 265 -11.16 13.92 -1.22
N LEU A 266 -10.04 13.23 -1.37
CA LEU A 266 -8.98 13.11 -0.36
C LEU A 266 -7.63 13.66 -0.85
N PHE A 267 -7.61 14.78 -1.57
CA PHE A 267 -6.35 15.35 -2.06
C PHE A 267 -5.41 15.83 -0.94
N HIS A 268 -4.11 15.62 -1.14
CA HIS A 268 -3.04 16.00 -0.21
C HIS A 268 -1.77 16.46 -0.96
N HIS A 269 -1.24 17.65 -0.60
CA HIS A 269 -0.11 18.33 -1.26
C HIS A 269 0.80 19.12 -0.31
#